data_AF-Q23HB3-F1
#
_entry.id   AF-Q23HB3-F1
#
_cell.length_a   1.000
_cell.length_b   1.000
_cell.length_c   1.000
_cell.angle_alpha   90.00
_cell.angle_beta   90.00
_cell.angle_gamma   90.00
#
_symmetry.space_group_name_H-M   'P 1'
#
loop_
_entity.id
_entity.type
_entity.pdbx_description
1 polymer ?
#
loop_
_entity_poly.entity_id
_entity_poly.type
_entity_poly.pdbx_seq_one_letter_code
_entity_poly.pdbx_strand_id
1 'polypeptide(L)'
;MKFIVFLLFVALVAVNANNDLPKCVQDLKNQIEQGKVCKAGDTDCIASLKSFTDCVGSCAEKIKTQQEGIQCLQSECQTSNPSVQSFKNDMIKCANYSLITVFSVLFALIYIMV
;
A
#
# COMPACT_ATOMS: atom_id res chain seq x y z
N MET A 1 -27.35 -9.89 -25.32
CA MET A 1 -26.06 -9.17 -25.48
C MET A 1 -25.54 -8.55 -24.18
N LYS A 2 -26.40 -8.02 -23.28
CA LYS A 2 -25.99 -7.36 -22.02
C LYS A 2 -25.21 -8.27 -21.03
N PHE A 3 -25.53 -9.57 -20.98
CA PHE A 3 -24.84 -10.54 -20.11
C PHE A 3 -23.43 -10.96 -20.57
N ILE A 4 -23.14 -10.87 -21.87
CA ILE A 4 -21.81 -11.21 -22.42
C ILE A 4 -20.79 -10.15 -22.00
N VAL A 5 -21.21 -8.88 -21.98
CA VAL A 5 -20.42 -7.76 -21.46
C VAL A 5 -20.16 -7.95 -19.96
N PHE A 6 -21.17 -8.36 -19.19
CA PHE A 6 -21.04 -8.64 -17.76
C PHE A 6 -20.00 -9.75 -17.47
N LEU A 7 -20.00 -10.85 -18.23
CA LEU A 7 -19.01 -11.93 -18.07
C LEU A 7 -17.58 -11.49 -18.42
N LEU A 8 -17.41 -10.64 -19.43
CA LEU A 8 -16.11 -10.03 -19.77
C LEU A 8 -15.60 -9.12 -18.66
N PHE A 9 -16.47 -8.32 -18.04
CA PHE A 9 -16.10 -7.48 -16.90
C PHE A 9 -15.73 -8.32 -15.68
N VAL A 10 -16.51 -9.35 -15.33
CA VAL A 10 -16.18 -10.27 -14.22
C VAL A 10 -14.84 -10.98 -14.43
N ALA A 11 -14.54 -11.38 -15.67
CA ALA A 11 -13.23 -11.95 -16.01
C ALA A 11 -12.08 -10.93 -15.85
N LEU A 12 -12.28 -9.66 -16.24
CA LEU A 12 -11.27 -8.61 -16.10
C LEU A 12 -10.98 -8.25 -14.63
N VAL A 13 -11.99 -8.26 -13.75
CA VAL A 13 -11.74 -8.07 -12.30
C VAL A 13 -11.14 -9.32 -11.64
N ALA A 14 -11.49 -10.52 -12.10
CA ALA A 14 -10.92 -11.77 -11.59
C ALA A 14 -9.43 -11.96 -11.95
N VAL A 15 -8.99 -11.46 -13.11
CA VAL A 15 -7.58 -11.52 -13.55
C VAL A 15 -6.67 -10.56 -12.76
N ASN A 16 -7.23 -9.53 -12.09
CA ASN A 16 -6.47 -8.61 -11.24
C ASN A 16 -6.36 -9.07 -9.77
N ALA A 17 -6.88 -10.25 -9.42
CA ALA A 17 -6.73 -10.86 -8.10
C ALA A 17 -5.50 -11.79 -8.01
N ASN A 18 -4.48 -11.55 -8.84
CA ASN A 18 -3.20 -12.20 -8.66
C ASN A 18 -2.63 -11.76 -7.30
N ASN A 19 -2.13 -12.72 -6.52
CA ASN A 19 -1.50 -12.55 -5.20
C ASN A 19 -0.20 -11.69 -5.21
N ASP A 20 -0.01 -10.88 -6.24
CA ASP A 20 1.10 -9.94 -6.35
C ASP A 20 0.83 -8.76 -5.42
N LEU A 21 1.88 -8.35 -4.68
CA LEU A 21 1.82 -7.11 -3.92
C LEU A 21 1.36 -5.98 -4.86
N PRO A 22 0.46 -5.07 -4.42
CA PRO A 22 0.04 -3.94 -5.24
C PRO A 22 1.28 -3.26 -5.81
N LYS A 23 1.29 -2.91 -7.12
CA LYS A 23 2.46 -2.30 -7.80
C LYS A 23 3.11 -1.18 -6.98
N CYS A 24 2.28 -0.40 -6.33
CA CYS A 24 2.71 0.67 -5.44
C CYS A 24 3.59 0.18 -4.26
N VAL A 25 3.28 -0.96 -3.62
CA VAL A 25 4.12 -1.54 -2.54
C VAL A 25 5.44 -2.06 -3.12
N GLN A 26 5.39 -2.66 -4.32
CA GLN A 26 6.59 -3.12 -5.02
C GLN A 26 7.52 -1.95 -5.38
N ASP A 27 6.98 -0.83 -5.85
CA ASP A 27 7.74 0.39 -6.14
C ASP A 27 8.39 0.98 -4.89
N LEU A 28 7.68 0.99 -3.76
CA LEU A 28 8.22 1.44 -2.48
C LEU A 28 9.36 0.54 -2.00
N LYS A 29 9.22 -0.79 -2.13
CA LYS A 29 10.31 -1.74 -1.84
C LYS A 29 11.53 -1.48 -2.70
N ASN A 30 11.33 -1.27 -4.00
CA ASN A 30 12.41 -0.95 -4.94
C ASN A 30 13.12 0.36 -4.56
N GLN A 31 12.41 1.36 -4.03
CA GLN A 31 13.02 2.61 -3.57
C GLN A 31 13.96 2.40 -2.36
N ILE A 32 13.62 1.51 -1.44
CA ILE A 32 14.52 1.13 -0.34
C ILE A 32 15.76 0.43 -0.90
N GLU A 33 15.57 -0.59 -1.73
CA GLU A 33 16.68 -1.41 -2.28
C GLU A 33 17.64 -0.61 -3.15
N GLN A 34 17.12 0.38 -3.88
CA GLN A 34 17.92 1.29 -4.70
C GLN A 34 18.54 2.44 -3.92
N GLY A 35 18.31 2.52 -2.60
CA GLY A 35 18.80 3.61 -1.76
C GLY A 35 18.22 4.98 -2.16
N LYS A 36 17.00 5.03 -2.70
CA LYS A 36 16.34 6.27 -3.13
C LYS A 36 15.68 7.04 -1.99
N VAL A 37 15.44 6.38 -0.86
CA VAL A 37 14.80 6.99 0.32
C VAL A 37 15.77 7.92 1.06
N CYS A 38 17.03 7.51 1.20
CA CYS A 38 18.06 8.27 1.91
C CYS A 38 19.20 8.63 0.96
N LYS A 39 19.75 9.83 1.10
CA LYS A 39 20.94 10.20 0.32
C LYS A 39 22.13 9.33 0.75
N ALA A 40 23.02 9.03 -0.21
CA ALA A 40 24.24 8.30 0.10
C ALA A 40 25.07 9.07 1.15
N GLY A 41 25.46 8.37 2.23
CA GLY A 41 26.21 8.97 3.35
C GLY A 41 25.35 9.67 4.41
N ASP A 42 24.03 9.79 4.21
CA ASP A 42 23.09 10.33 5.21
C ASP A 42 22.80 9.26 6.28
N THR A 43 23.72 9.13 7.24
CA THR A 43 23.67 8.13 8.30
C THR A 43 22.44 8.29 9.21
N ASP A 44 22.00 9.52 9.46
CA ASP A 44 20.81 9.82 10.26
C ASP A 44 19.53 9.32 9.57
N CYS A 45 19.42 9.54 8.26
CA CYS A 45 18.32 8.99 7.47
C CYS A 45 18.35 7.47 7.45
N ILE A 46 19.51 6.86 7.21
CA ILE A 46 19.65 5.40 7.13
C ILE A 46 19.28 4.76 8.47
N ALA A 47 19.74 5.32 9.59
CA ALA A 47 19.39 4.85 10.93
C ALA A 47 17.88 5.00 11.19
N SER A 48 17.30 6.16 10.84
CA SER A 48 15.86 6.40 10.98
C SER A 48 15.03 5.44 10.11
N LEU A 49 15.49 5.14 8.89
CA LEU A 49 14.81 4.24 7.96
C LEU A 49 14.86 2.80 8.45
N LYS A 50 15.97 2.39 9.05
CA LYS A 50 16.11 1.09 9.70
C LYS A 50 15.13 0.95 10.85
N SER A 51 15.13 1.90 11.79
CA SER A 51 14.18 1.92 12.92
C SER A 51 12.73 1.93 12.45
N PHE A 52 12.43 2.66 11.38
CA PHE A 52 11.11 2.64 10.76
C PHE A 52 10.76 1.23 10.24
N THR A 53 11.67 0.59 9.49
CA THR A 53 11.44 -0.75 8.91
C THR A 53 11.23 -1.82 9.98
N ASP A 54 12.00 -1.76 11.08
CA ASP A 54 11.83 -2.66 12.23
C ASP A 54 10.45 -2.46 12.90
N CYS A 55 10.00 -1.21 12.99
CA CYS A 55 8.64 -0.90 13.45
C CYS A 55 7.56 -1.42 12.51
N VAL A 56 7.74 -1.28 11.19
CA VAL A 56 6.82 -1.87 10.20
C VAL A 56 6.70 -3.38 10.38
N GLY A 57 7.83 -4.07 10.58
CA GLY A 57 7.85 -5.51 10.87
C GLY A 57 7.06 -5.86 12.13
N SER A 58 7.26 -5.10 13.21
CA SER A 58 6.52 -5.26 14.47
C SER A 58 5.02 -5.03 14.31
N CYS A 59 4.62 -4.06 13.47
CA CYS A 59 3.22 -3.83 13.11
C CYS A 59 2.66 -5.02 12.31
N ALA A 60 3.42 -5.54 11.34
CA ALA A 60 2.98 -6.64 10.49
C ALA A 60 2.66 -7.92 11.28
N GLU A 61 3.37 -8.20 12.38
CA GLU A 61 3.12 -9.36 13.24
C GLU A 61 1.83 -9.26 14.06
N LYS A 62 1.34 -8.03 14.32
CA LYS A 62 0.21 -7.78 15.24
C LYS A 62 -1.13 -7.57 14.53
N ILE A 63 -1.13 -7.39 13.21
CA ILE A 63 -2.30 -6.91 12.46
C ILE A 63 -3.07 -8.04 11.78
N LYS A 64 -4.40 -7.96 11.80
CA LYS A 64 -5.31 -8.89 11.12
C LYS A 64 -5.91 -8.28 9.86
N THR A 65 -5.94 -6.96 9.79
CA THR A 65 -6.50 -6.21 8.66
C THR A 65 -5.55 -5.11 8.18
N GLN A 66 -5.75 -4.68 6.93
CA GLN A 66 -4.99 -3.58 6.35
C GLN A 66 -5.19 -2.25 7.12
N GLN A 67 -6.40 -2.01 7.63
CA GLN A 67 -6.73 -0.80 8.39
C GLN A 67 -5.96 -0.73 9.72
N GLU A 68 -5.87 -1.86 10.44
CA GLU A 68 -5.05 -1.96 11.66
C GLU A 68 -3.57 -1.74 11.34
N GLY A 69 -3.10 -2.24 10.19
CA GLY A 69 -1.75 -1.94 9.67
C GLY A 69 -1.50 -0.46 9.49
N ILE A 70 -2.41 0.25 8.81
CA ILE A 70 -2.30 1.69 8.61
C ILE A 70 -2.30 2.44 9.95
N GLN A 71 -3.18 2.06 10.89
CA GLN A 71 -3.23 2.68 12.21
C GLN A 71 -1.93 2.48 12.98
N CYS A 72 -1.38 1.25 13.00
CA CYS A 72 -0.11 0.95 13.66
C CYS A 72 1.04 1.80 13.10
N LEU A 73 1.12 1.94 11.77
CA LEU A 73 2.12 2.79 11.12
C LEU A 73 1.99 4.27 11.50
N GLN A 74 0.76 4.75 11.67
CA GLN A 74 0.48 6.13 12.06
C GLN A 74 0.82 6.39 13.53
N SER A 75 0.49 5.47 14.43
CA SER A 75 0.64 5.67 15.88
C SER A 75 2.00 5.22 16.43
N GLU A 76 2.50 4.06 16.02
CA GLU A 76 3.70 3.43 16.61
C GLU A 76 4.97 3.77 15.83
N CYS A 77 4.90 3.90 14.50
CA CYS A 77 6.07 4.14 13.65
C CYS A 77 6.31 5.64 13.40
N GLN A 78 6.62 6.37 14.47
CA GLN A 78 7.00 7.77 14.40
C GLN A 78 8.46 7.94 13.96
N THR A 79 8.72 9.00 13.20
CA THR A 79 10.07 9.37 12.77
C THR A 79 10.16 10.88 12.67
N SER A 80 11.30 11.43 13.09
CA SER A 80 11.62 12.85 12.95
C SER A 80 12.38 13.15 11.64
N ASN A 81 12.84 12.12 10.93
CA ASN A 81 13.55 12.30 9.67
C ASN A 81 12.56 12.58 8.53
N PRO A 82 12.68 13.71 7.81
CA PRO A 82 11.71 14.12 6.80
C PRO A 82 11.63 13.17 5.61
N SER A 83 12.76 12.57 5.19
CA SER A 83 12.79 11.62 4.07
C SER A 83 12.05 10.34 4.44
N VAL A 84 12.28 9.82 5.65
CA VAL A 84 11.58 8.63 6.17
C VAL A 84 10.11 8.93 6.43
N GLN A 85 9.76 10.13 6.88
CA GLN A 85 8.37 10.56 7.05
C GLN A 85 7.63 10.63 5.70
N SER A 86 8.28 11.13 4.65
CA SER A 86 7.72 11.11 3.28
C SER A 86 7.48 9.68 2.82
N PHE A 87 8.46 8.80 2.99
CA PHE A 87 8.35 7.38 2.65
C PHE A 87 7.19 6.69 3.39
N LYS A 88 7.06 6.94 4.71
CA LYS A 88 5.93 6.45 5.51
C LYS A 88 4.58 6.91 4.95
N ASN A 89 4.47 8.19 4.60
CA ASN A 89 3.23 8.75 4.05
C ASN A 89 2.86 8.07 2.73
N ASP A 90 3.83 7.79 1.87
CA ASP A 90 3.58 7.10 0.61
C ASP A 90 3.17 5.65 0.83
N MET A 91 3.73 4.97 1.84
CA MET A 91 3.29 3.64 2.25
C MET A 91 1.84 3.62 2.75
N ILE A 92 1.43 4.61 3.55
CA ILE A 92 0.04 4.75 4.01
C ILE A 92 -0.92 5.03 2.84
N LYS A 93 -0.54 5.91 1.90
CA LYS A 93 -1.34 6.16 0.69
C LYS A 93 -1.51 4.89 -0.14
N CYS A 94 -0.44 4.12 -0.26
CA CYS A 94 -0.44 2.85 -0.98
C CYS A 94 -1.47 1.88 -0.44
N ALA A 95 -1.50 1.74 0.89
CA ALA A 95 -2.47 0.88 1.56
C ALA A 95 -3.92 1.39 1.42
N ASN A 96 -4.13 2.70 1.44
CA ASN A 96 -5.48 3.28 1.25
C ASN A 96 -6.00 3.15 -0.18
N TYR A 97 -5.14 3.23 -1.20
CA TYR A 97 -5.57 3.13 -2.60
C TYR A 97 -6.20 1.78 -2.95
N SER A 98 -5.73 0.69 -2.33
CA SER A 98 -6.31 -0.65 -2.49
C SER A 98 -7.75 -0.77 -1.97
N LEU A 99 -8.17 0.07 -1.02
CA LEU A 99 -9.55 0.07 -0.50
C LEU A 99 -10.51 0.81 -1.44
N ILE A 100 -10.08 1.94 -2.03
CA ILE A 100 -10.94 2.83 -2.83
C ILE A 100 -11.33 2.22 -4.19
N THR A 101 -10.43 1.46 -4.82
CA THR A 101 -10.72 0.78 -6.09
C THR A 101 -11.79 -0.30 -5.97
N VAL A 102 -11.92 -0.95 -4.81
CA VAL A 102 -12.93 -2.00 -4.60
C VAL A 102 -14.33 -1.40 -4.47
N PHE A 103 -14.47 -0.30 -3.72
CA PHE A 103 -15.78 0.35 -3.53
C PHE A 103 -16.34 0.98 -4.81
N SER A 104 -15.48 1.60 -5.62
CA SER A 104 -15.91 2.24 -6.88
C SER A 104 -16.40 1.25 -7.93
N VAL A 105 -15.83 0.04 -7.98
CA VAL A 105 -16.32 -1.05 -8.84
C VAL A 105 -17.68 -1.56 -8.37
N LEU A 106 -17.91 -1.69 -7.06
CA LEU A 106 -19.21 -2.13 -6.51
C LEU A 106 -20.35 -1.18 -6.87
N PHE A 107 -20.13 0.14 -6.79
CA PHE A 107 -21.14 1.13 -7.19
C PHE A 107 -21.43 1.12 -8.69
N ALA A 108 -20.41 0.93 -9.54
CA ALA A 108 -20.61 0.77 -10.98
C ALA A 108 -21.44 -0.47 -11.32
N LEU A 109 -21.27 -1.58 -10.58
CA LEU A 109 -22.06 -2.80 -10.76
C LEU A 109 -23.52 -2.63 -10.32
N ILE A 110 -23.78 -1.90 -9.23
CA ILE A 110 -25.15 -1.59 -8.79
C ILE A 110 -25.85 -0.70 -9.82
N TYR A 111 -25.17 0.32 -10.35
CA TYR A 111 -25.73 1.21 -11.37
C TYR A 111 -26.06 0.51 -12.69
N ILE A 112 -25.35 -0.56 -13.03
CA ILE A 112 -25.63 -1.37 -14.24
C ILE A 112 -26.76 -2.39 -14.00
N MET A 113 -27.02 -2.76 -12.74
CA MET A 113 -28.11 -3.68 -12.36
C MET A 113 -29.46 -2.99 -12.12
N VAL A 114 -29.47 -1.69 -11.82
CA VAL A 114 -30.68 -0.82 -11.75
C VAL A 114 -30.99 -0.26 -13.13
#